data_AF-A0A967SEL5-F1
#
_entry.id   AF-A0A967SEL5-F1
#
_cell.length_a   1.000
_cell.length_b   1.000
_cell.length_c   1.000
_cell.angle_alpha   90.00
_cell.angle_beta   90.00
_cell.angle_gamma   90.00
#
_symmetry.space_group_name_H-M   'P 1'
#
loop_
_entity.id
_entity.type
_entity.pdbx_description
1 polymer ?
#
loop_
_entity_poly.entity_id
_entity_poly.type
_entity_poly.pdbx_seq_one_letter_code
_entity_poly.pdbx_strand_id
1 'polypeptide(L)' 'AEPGLNYGWSIMEGSHCYDGECSTAGLVLPVHEYSHADGCSITGGFVYRGAAVPSLEGRYLFADYCRGWIRSFRLE' A
#
# COMPACT_ATOMS: atom_id res chain seq x y z
N ALA A 1 10.70 4.90 -4.88
CA ALA A 1 10.26 5.05 -3.49
C ALA A 1 11.49 5.30 -2.65
N GLU A 2 11.57 6.47 -2.02
CA GLU A 2 12.65 6.78 -1.10
C GLU A 2 12.51 5.88 0.14
N PRO A 3 13.57 5.19 0.59
CA PRO A 3 13.53 4.44 1.84
C PRO A 3 13.41 5.43 3.04
N GLY A 4 12.75 5.00 4.11
CA GLY A 4 12.69 5.77 5.36
C GLY A 4 11.63 6.89 5.40
N LEU A 5 10.66 6.90 4.49
CA LEU A 5 9.53 7.84 4.55
C LEU A 5 8.66 7.60 5.80
N ASN A 6 8.15 8.70 6.36
CA ASN A 6 7.22 8.66 7.48
C ASN A 6 5.77 8.67 6.96
N TYR A 7 5.09 7.54 7.06
CA TYR A 7 3.68 7.39 6.66
C TYR A 7 2.68 7.74 7.77
N GLY A 8 3.16 8.24 8.91
CA GLY A 8 2.29 8.83 9.91
C GLY A 8 1.66 7.86 10.90
N TRP A 9 2.08 6.61 11.03
CA TRP A 9 1.57 5.73 12.08
C TRP A 9 1.95 6.27 13.48
N SER A 10 1.05 6.40 14.45
CA SER A 10 -0.39 6.01 14.47
C SER A 10 -1.37 7.18 14.32
N ILE A 11 -0.94 8.30 13.72
CA ILE A 11 -1.79 9.46 13.41
C ILE A 11 -2.68 9.17 12.19
N MET A 12 -2.12 8.46 11.20
CA MET A 12 -2.79 8.08 9.96
C MET A 12 -3.05 6.57 9.91
N GLU A 13 -4.16 6.18 9.29
CA GLU A 13 -4.45 4.84 8.79
C GLU A 13 -4.74 4.94 7.30
N GLY A 14 -3.76 4.56 6.48
CA GLY A 14 -3.79 4.87 5.06
C GLY A 14 -3.68 6.38 4.81
N SER A 15 -4.59 6.94 4.03
CA SER A 15 -4.75 8.37 3.78
C SER A 15 -5.75 9.05 4.72
N HIS A 16 -6.27 8.31 5.70
CA HIS A 16 -7.28 8.76 6.65
C HIS A 16 -6.69 9.02 8.04
N CYS A 17 -7.30 9.93 8.81
CA CYS A 17 -7.00 10.07 10.22
C CYS A 17 -7.37 8.77 10.96
N TYR A 18 -6.44 8.25 11.75
CA TYR A 18 -6.68 7.04 12.54
C TYR A 18 -7.72 7.27 13.64
N ASP A 19 -7.63 8.43 14.32
CA ASP A 19 -8.60 8.85 15.32
C ASP A 19 -8.83 10.36 15.23
N GLY A 20 -10.10 10.78 15.27
CA GLY A 20 -10.51 12.18 15.24
C GLY A 20 -9.96 12.99 14.06
N GLU A 21 -9.66 14.27 14.33
CA GLU A 21 -8.98 15.16 13.40
C GLU A 21 -7.46 15.01 13.53
N CYS A 22 -6.76 15.00 12.40
CA CYS A 22 -5.32 14.81 12.34
C CYS A 22 -4.65 15.77 11.35
N SER A 23 -3.34 15.96 11.52
CA SER A 23 -2.51 16.75 10.60
C SER A 23 -1.62 15.85 9.77
N THR A 24 -1.50 16.15 8.47
CA THR A 24 -0.58 15.47 7.55
C THR A 24 0.76 16.19 7.39
N ALA A 25 1.01 17.25 8.17
CA ALA A 25 2.22 18.05 8.05
C ALA A 25 3.48 17.21 8.29
N GLY A 26 4.36 17.15 7.28
CA GLY A 26 5.60 16.37 7.31
C GLY A 26 5.43 14.86 7.13
N LEU A 27 4.21 14.39 6.78
CA LEU A 27 3.92 12.99 6.50
C LEU A 27 3.85 12.73 5.00
N VAL A 28 4.07 11.48 4.60
CA VAL A 28 3.83 11.00 3.24
C VAL A 28 2.60 10.12 3.24
N LEU A 29 1.62 10.42 2.37
CA LEU A 29 0.44 9.58 2.21
C LEU A 29 0.75 8.38 1.30
N PRO A 30 0.10 7.23 1.53
CA PRO A 30 0.29 6.07 0.68
C PRO A 30 -0.22 6.34 -0.73
N VAL A 31 0.44 5.72 -1.72
CA VAL A 31 0.02 5.77 -3.13
C VAL A 31 -1.06 4.74 -3.46
N HIS A 32 -1.32 3.80 -2.55
CA HIS A 32 -2.36 2.78 -2.69
C HIS A 32 -2.86 2.36 -1.32
N GLU A 33 -4.17 2.19 -1.21
CA GLU A 33 -4.88 1.71 -0.03
C GLU A 33 -6.19 1.02 -0.44
N TYR A 34 -6.82 0.31 0.49
CA TYR A 34 -8.16 -0.25 0.33
C TYR A 34 -8.91 -0.26 1.66
N SER A 35 -10.24 -0.37 1.59
CA SER A 35 -11.10 -0.40 2.77
C SER A 35 -10.93 -1.67 3.60
N HIS A 36 -11.10 -1.57 4.93
CA HIS A 36 -11.20 -2.75 5.80
C HIS A 36 -12.38 -3.68 5.47
N ALA A 37 -13.34 -3.25 4.65
CA ALA A 37 -14.34 -4.14 4.07
C ALA A 37 -13.74 -5.18 3.11
N ASP A 38 -12.62 -4.85 2.45
CA ASP A 38 -11.94 -5.67 1.44
C ASP A 38 -10.80 -6.53 1.99
N GLY A 39 -10.19 -6.13 3.12
CA GLY A 39 -9.06 -6.80 3.77
C GLY A 39 -8.71 -6.19 5.13
N CYS A 40 -7.52 -6.48 5.67
CA CYS A 40 -7.07 -5.95 6.96
C CYS A 40 -5.73 -5.21 6.89
N SER A 41 -4.77 -5.72 6.12
CA SER A 41 -3.42 -5.15 6.14
C SER A 41 -2.61 -5.61 4.93
N ILE A 42 -2.11 -4.64 4.16
CA ILE A 42 -1.12 -4.89 3.11
C ILE A 42 0.14 -5.43 3.79
N THR A 43 0.46 -6.69 3.53
CA THR A 43 1.64 -7.36 4.07
C THR A 43 2.53 -7.85 2.95
N GLY A 44 3.69 -7.21 2.84
CA GLY A 44 4.69 -7.52 1.83
C GLY A 44 4.27 -7.10 0.42
N GLY A 45 5.25 -7.15 -0.47
CA GLY A 45 5.02 -6.93 -1.89
C GLY A 45 6.30 -6.89 -2.70
N PHE A 46 6.15 -6.94 -4.02
CA PHE A 46 7.24 -7.08 -4.96
C PHE A 46 6.88 -6.44 -6.30
N VAL A 47 7.79 -5.64 -6.87
CA VAL A 47 7.65 -5.18 -8.26
C VAL A 47 8.10 -6.30 -9.19
N TYR A 48 7.16 -6.83 -9.98
CA TYR A 48 7.45 -7.89 -10.93
C TYR A 48 8.32 -7.38 -12.09
N ARG A 49 9.46 -8.03 -12.30
CA ARG A 49 10.44 -7.75 -13.37
C ARG A 49 10.82 -9.00 -14.18
N GLY A 50 10.03 -10.05 -14.06
CA GLY A 50 10.27 -11.32 -14.76
C GLY A 50 9.74 -11.31 -16.19
N ALA A 51 10.20 -12.26 -17.00
CA ALA A 51 9.74 -12.42 -18.38
C ALA A 51 8.62 -13.47 -18.53
N ALA A 52 8.32 -14.26 -17.50
CA ALA A 52 7.36 -15.36 -17.59
C ALA A 52 5.90 -14.89 -17.72
N VAL A 53 5.57 -13.72 -17.16
CA VAL A 53 4.24 -13.10 -17.24
C VAL A 53 4.39 -11.64 -17.66
N PRO A 54 4.59 -11.36 -18.96
CA PRO A 54 4.89 -10.01 -19.45
C PRO A 54 3.85 -8.94 -19.06
N SER A 55 2.57 -9.33 -18.94
CA SER A 55 1.49 -8.41 -18.52
C SER A 55 1.64 -7.89 -17.09
N LEU A 56 2.50 -8.51 -16.27
CA LEU A 56 2.82 -8.06 -14.91
C LEU A 56 4.06 -7.16 -14.85
N GLU A 57 4.78 -6.95 -15.95
CA GLU A 57 5.99 -6.16 -15.94
C GLU A 57 5.76 -4.75 -15.36
N GLY A 58 6.57 -4.41 -14.35
CA GLY A 58 6.50 -3.12 -13.65
C GLY A 58 5.34 -2.97 -12.67
N ARG A 59 4.45 -3.98 -12.54
CA ARG A 59 3.37 -3.96 -11.54
C ARG A 59 3.89 -4.31 -10.16
N TYR A 60 3.36 -3.64 -9.15
CA TYR A 60 3.58 -4.00 -7.75
C TYR A 60 2.54 -5.04 -7.33
N LEU A 61 3.02 -6.22 -6.95
CA LEU A 61 2.22 -7.30 -6.37
C LEU A 61 2.25 -7.17 -4.85
N PHE A 62 1.12 -7.35 -4.19
CA PHE A 62 1.00 -7.30 -2.73
C PHE A 62 -0.03 -8.31 -2.23
N ALA A 63 0.10 -8.69 -0.96
CA ALA A 63 -0.81 -9.60 -0.29
C ALA A 63 -1.54 -8.89 0.86
N ASP A 64 -2.71 -9.40 1.19
CA ASP A 64 -3.43 -9.04 2.41
C ASP A 64 -3.29 -10.13 3.48
N TYR A 65 -3.10 -9.71 4.72
CA TYR A 65 -2.93 -10.61 5.86
C TYR A 65 -4.16 -11.50 6.13
N CYS A 66 -5.37 -10.99 5.97
CA CYS A 66 -6.61 -11.68 6.37
C CYS A 66 -7.25 -12.52 5.26
N ARG A 67 -7.09 -12.13 4.00
CA ARG A 67 -7.94 -12.59 2.90
C ARG A 67 -7.25 -13.55 1.92
N GLY A 68 -5.95 -13.80 2.08
CA GLY A 68 -5.20 -14.82 1.33
C GLY A 68 -5.12 -14.59 -0.18
N TRP A 69 -5.43 -13.40 -0.67
CA TRP A 69 -5.31 -13.03 -2.07
C TRP A 69 -3.99 -12.29 -2.36
N ILE A 70 -3.60 -12.27 -3.63
CA ILE A 70 -2.57 -11.40 -4.18
C ILE A 70 -3.23 -10.47 -5.19
N ARG A 71 -2.98 -9.17 -5.06
CA ARG A 71 -3.46 -8.14 -6.00
C ARG A 71 -2.28 -7.36 -6.56
N SER A 72 -2.53 -6.58 -7.61
CA SER A 72 -1.51 -5.70 -8.16
C SER A 72 -2.05 -4.39 -8.70
N PHE A 73 -1.23 -3.37 -8.58
CA PHE A 73 -1.43 -2.07 -9.24
C PHE A 73 -0.16 -1.67 -10.00
N ARG A 74 -0.31 -0.68 -10.88
CA ARG A 74 0.80 0.02 -11.52
C ARG A 74 0.63 1.49 -11.16
N LEU A 75 1.72 2.12 -10.70
CA LEU A 75 1.77 3.57 -10.59
C LEU A 75 2.04 4.10 -11.98
N GLU A 76 1.17 4.99 -12.44
CA GLU A 76 1.39 5.78 -13.65
C GLU A 76 2.30 6.98 -13.35
#